data_AF-A0A4R1S0T3-F1
#
_entry.id   AF-A0A4R1S0T3-F1
#
_cell.length_a   1.000
_cell.length_b   1.000
_cell.length_c   1.000
_cell.angle_alpha   90.00
_cell.angle_beta   90.00
_cell.angle_gamma   90.00
#
_symmetry.space_group_name_H-M   'P 1'
#
loop_
_entity.id
_entity.type
_entity.pdbx_description
1 polymer ?
#
loop_
_entity_poly.entity_id
_entity_poly.type
_entity_poly.pdbx_seq_one_letter_code
_entity_poly.pdbx_strand_id
1 'polypeptide(L)'
;MMTFDRPAAFMLAVSSFCFIAAPAAEADNLLIWSPAKVSPNTYQATVGFRLPMTWETSAGADLGLGATRAGALLPDAERATLWGKLADENVTPASRARQEVAVRVDTLRGSGTLLLSRSRNFIFSENLDMELSRALSVGYAKADTRPASLDVSQAIKLIYPWTGTALSARGAVTDTRGDFSTTLAISQNILPNLDLSASLTDPISSGKTGDVRLRYQVRW
;
A
#
# COMPACT_ATOMS: atom_id res chain seq x y z
N MET A 1 54.84 -14.54 -24.28
CA MET A 1 53.82 -14.81 -25.32
C MET A 1 52.73 -15.62 -24.64
N MET A 2 51.70 -14.94 -24.14
CA MET A 2 50.62 -15.54 -23.33
C MET A 2 49.31 -15.12 -23.98
N THR A 3 48.60 -16.12 -24.50
CA THR A 3 47.28 -16.03 -25.12
C THR A 3 46.21 -15.89 -24.04
N PHE A 4 45.29 -14.95 -24.26
CA PHE A 4 44.15 -14.65 -23.38
C PHE A 4 42.90 -15.25 -24.03
N ASP A 5 42.33 -16.30 -23.42
CA ASP A 5 41.00 -16.81 -23.76
C ASP A 5 39.96 -16.33 -22.73
N ARG A 6 38.82 -15.84 -23.24
CA ARG A 6 37.52 -15.68 -22.54
C ARG A 6 36.59 -16.78 -23.12
N PRO A 7 35.50 -17.26 -22.46
CA PRO A 7 34.51 -16.41 -21.77
C PRO A 7 33.71 -17.00 -20.58
N ALA A 8 33.01 -16.06 -19.92
CA ALA A 8 31.75 -16.13 -19.16
C ALA A 8 31.15 -17.48 -18.72
N ALA A 9 30.96 -17.62 -17.39
CA ALA A 9 29.83 -18.30 -16.79
C ALA A 9 29.62 -17.75 -15.36
N PHE A 10 28.63 -16.87 -15.16
CA PHE A 10 28.17 -16.50 -13.82
C PHE A 10 26.82 -17.19 -13.62
N MET A 11 26.85 -18.33 -12.94
CA MET A 11 25.69 -19.18 -12.68
C MET A 11 25.11 -18.84 -11.31
N LEU A 12 23.80 -18.57 -11.31
CA LEU A 12 22.93 -18.38 -10.15
C LEU A 12 23.07 -19.51 -9.12
N ALA A 13 23.27 -19.15 -7.85
CA ALA A 13 23.04 -20.03 -6.71
C ALA A 13 22.01 -19.38 -5.78
N VAL A 14 20.74 -19.77 -5.96
CA VAL A 14 19.68 -19.61 -4.96
C VAL A 14 19.59 -20.95 -4.24
N SER A 15 19.99 -21.02 -2.97
CA SER A 15 19.66 -22.17 -2.11
C SER A 15 19.61 -21.76 -0.65
N SER A 16 18.62 -22.34 0.02
CA SER A 16 18.51 -22.54 1.47
C SER A 16 17.75 -21.47 2.25
N PHE A 17 16.41 -21.51 2.15
CA PHE A 17 15.55 -21.03 3.23
C PHE A 17 15.41 -22.15 4.27
N CYS A 18 15.96 -21.95 5.46
CA CYS A 18 15.82 -22.84 6.61
C CYS A 18 14.36 -22.92 7.06
N PHE A 19 13.81 -24.13 7.11
CA PHE A 19 12.60 -24.44 7.88
C PHE A 19 12.95 -24.46 9.37
N ILE A 20 12.70 -23.36 10.08
CA ILE A 20 12.65 -23.36 11.55
C ILE A 20 11.20 -23.68 11.95
N ALA A 21 11.02 -24.77 12.68
CA ALA A 21 9.72 -25.20 13.20
C ALA A 21 9.16 -24.14 14.18
N ALA A 22 8.03 -23.54 13.81
CA ALA A 22 7.27 -22.65 14.68
C ALA A 22 6.30 -23.47 15.56
N PRO A 23 6.03 -23.04 16.81
CA PRO A 23 5.04 -23.70 17.66
C PRO A 23 3.64 -23.59 17.05
N ALA A 24 2.78 -24.58 17.34
CA ALA A 24 1.44 -24.71 16.81
C ALA A 24 0.61 -23.44 17.07
N ALA A 25 0.42 -22.63 16.02
CA ALA A 25 -0.53 -21.53 15.99
C ALA A 25 -1.95 -22.09 15.83
N GLU A 26 -2.94 -21.47 16.49
CA GLU A 26 -4.37 -21.76 16.29
C GLU A 26 -4.69 -21.75 14.79
N ALA A 27 -5.15 -22.89 14.28
CA ALA A 27 -5.25 -23.16 12.85
C ALA A 27 -6.38 -22.38 12.14
N ASP A 28 -7.34 -21.83 12.88
CA ASP A 28 -8.61 -21.31 12.34
C ASP A 28 -8.47 -20.01 11.52
N ASN A 29 -7.29 -19.41 11.45
CA ASN A 29 -7.04 -18.20 10.65
C ASN A 29 -5.71 -18.24 9.87
N LEU A 30 -5.13 -19.44 9.71
CA LEU A 30 -3.85 -19.60 9.02
C LEU A 30 -4.00 -19.72 7.51
N LEU A 31 -5.13 -20.24 7.04
CA LEU A 31 -5.41 -20.41 5.62
C LEU A 31 -6.31 -19.26 5.13
N ILE A 32 -5.91 -18.64 4.03
CA ILE A 32 -6.72 -17.68 3.29
C ILE A 32 -7.37 -18.44 2.14
N TRP A 33 -8.69 -18.50 2.15
CA TRP A 33 -9.51 -19.05 1.08
C TRP A 33 -10.74 -18.17 0.90
N SER A 34 -10.79 -17.41 -0.19
CA SER A 34 -11.87 -16.45 -0.47
C SER A 34 -12.25 -16.47 -1.95
N PRO A 35 -13.08 -17.43 -2.39
CA PRO A 35 -13.69 -17.40 -3.71
C PRO A 35 -14.86 -16.42 -3.74
N ALA A 36 -14.97 -15.64 -4.81
CA ALA A 36 -16.02 -14.65 -5.03
C ALA A 36 -16.48 -14.63 -6.49
N LYS A 37 -17.80 -14.52 -6.69
CA LYS A 37 -18.39 -14.25 -8.00
C LYS A 37 -18.52 -12.73 -8.17
N VAL A 38 -17.69 -12.14 -9.01
CA VAL A 38 -17.59 -10.69 -9.21
C VAL A 38 -18.66 -10.19 -10.19
N SER A 39 -18.97 -11.02 -11.20
CA SER A 39 -20.02 -10.74 -12.19
C SER A 39 -20.67 -12.06 -12.64
N PRO A 40 -21.78 -12.04 -13.42
CA PRO A 40 -22.43 -13.25 -13.92
C PRO A 40 -21.47 -14.28 -14.54
N ASN A 41 -20.41 -13.82 -15.18
CA ASN A 41 -19.42 -14.66 -15.87
C ASN A 41 -17.97 -14.38 -15.43
N THR A 42 -17.77 -13.74 -14.27
CA THR A 42 -16.41 -13.44 -13.76
C THR A 42 -16.28 -13.97 -12.35
N TYR A 43 -15.23 -14.75 -12.14
CA TYR A 43 -14.90 -15.36 -10.86
C TYR A 43 -13.50 -14.93 -10.43
N GLN A 44 -13.33 -14.76 -9.12
CA GLN A 44 -12.06 -14.48 -8.49
C GLN A 44 -11.90 -15.40 -7.29
N ALA A 45 -10.67 -15.82 -7.00
CA ALA A 45 -10.33 -16.52 -5.78
C ALA A 45 -9.02 -15.98 -5.24
N THR A 46 -9.01 -15.65 -3.94
CA THR A 46 -7.77 -15.38 -3.21
C THR A 46 -7.45 -16.59 -2.35
N VAL A 47 -6.22 -17.09 -2.51
CA VAL A 47 -5.71 -18.26 -1.79
C VAL A 47 -4.37 -17.91 -1.14
N GLY A 48 -4.08 -18.41 0.05
CA GLY A 48 -2.83 -18.09 0.71
C GLY A 48 -2.78 -18.53 2.16
N PHE A 49 -1.81 -17.98 2.90
CA PHE A 49 -1.67 -18.22 4.32
C PHE A 49 -1.37 -16.93 5.08
N ARG A 50 -1.66 -16.94 6.38
CA ARG A 50 -1.38 -15.88 7.34
C ARG A 50 -0.79 -16.49 8.60
N LEU A 51 0.31 -15.93 9.08
CA LEU A 51 1.01 -16.38 10.28
C LEU A 51 0.99 -15.23 11.30
N PRO A 52 0.29 -15.39 12.43
CA PRO A 52 0.22 -14.38 13.49
C PRO A 52 1.47 -14.46 14.38
N MET A 53 2.62 -14.06 13.83
CA MET A 53 3.88 -13.89 14.56
C MET A 53 4.06 -12.42 14.97
N THR A 54 5.13 -12.08 15.69
CA THR A 54 5.47 -10.68 16.03
C THR A 54 5.40 -9.78 14.79
N TRP A 55 5.92 -10.29 13.67
CA TRP A 55 5.61 -9.75 12.35
C TRP A 55 4.53 -10.63 11.73
N GLU A 56 3.32 -10.08 11.61
CA GLU A 56 2.24 -10.75 10.89
C GLU A 56 2.68 -10.95 9.44
N THR A 57 2.84 -12.21 9.06
CA THR A 57 3.33 -12.61 7.76
C THR A 57 2.20 -13.23 6.97
N SER A 58 2.00 -12.81 5.72
CA SER A 58 1.00 -13.40 4.85
C SER A 58 1.50 -13.45 3.42
N ALA A 59 1.12 -14.50 2.69
CA ALA A 59 1.44 -14.63 1.27
C ALA A 59 0.39 -15.48 0.57
N GLY A 60 0.23 -15.27 -0.73
CA GLY A 60 -0.80 -15.95 -1.48
C GLY A 60 -0.82 -15.59 -2.97
N ALA A 61 -1.90 -16.01 -3.61
CA ALA A 61 -2.21 -15.74 -4.99
C ALA A 61 -3.65 -15.25 -5.13
N ASP A 62 -3.85 -14.25 -5.99
CA ASP A 62 -5.15 -13.85 -6.51
C ASP A 62 -5.31 -14.41 -7.92
N LEU A 63 -6.32 -15.24 -8.11
CA LEU A 63 -6.67 -15.85 -9.40
C LEU A 63 -8.02 -15.28 -9.86
N GLY A 64 -8.15 -14.98 -11.15
CA GLY A 64 -9.40 -14.49 -11.71
C GLY A 64 -9.57 -14.89 -13.17
N LEU A 65 -10.82 -15.16 -13.56
CA LEU A 65 -11.18 -15.57 -14.90
C LEU A 65 -12.53 -14.93 -15.28
N GLY A 66 -12.63 -14.45 -16.52
CA GLY A 66 -13.86 -13.96 -17.12
C GLY A 66 -14.23 -14.75 -18.36
N ALA A 67 -15.52 -14.97 -18.57
CA ALA A 67 -16.06 -15.64 -19.75
C ALA A 67 -17.18 -14.84 -20.43
N THR A 68 -17.34 -15.04 -21.73
CA THR A 68 -18.49 -14.57 -22.50
C THR A 68 -19.73 -15.38 -22.12
N ARG A 69 -20.92 -14.90 -22.51
CA ARG A 69 -22.17 -15.68 -22.34
C ARG A 69 -22.16 -17.01 -23.09
N ALA A 70 -21.35 -17.11 -24.16
CA ALA A 70 -21.17 -18.32 -24.95
C ALA A 70 -20.11 -19.28 -24.36
N GLY A 71 -19.53 -18.96 -23.20
CA GLY A 71 -18.54 -19.81 -22.52
C GLY A 71 -17.09 -19.65 -22.99
N ALA A 72 -16.82 -18.84 -24.02
CA ALA A 72 -15.45 -18.51 -24.42
C ALA A 72 -14.79 -17.60 -23.36
N LEU A 73 -13.52 -17.82 -23.05
CA LEU A 73 -12.75 -16.94 -22.17
C LEU A 73 -12.68 -15.53 -22.75
N LEU A 74 -12.83 -14.52 -21.89
CA LEU A 74 -12.64 -13.13 -22.27
C LEU A 74 -11.15 -12.83 -22.31
N PRO A 75 -10.61 -12.31 -23.44
CA PRO A 75 -9.23 -11.83 -23.50
C PRO A 75 -8.96 -10.82 -22.38
N ASP A 76 -7.78 -10.90 -21.76
CA ASP A 76 -7.30 -10.01 -20.71
C ASP A 76 -8.12 -9.98 -19.40
N ALA A 77 -9.20 -10.77 -19.31
CA ALA A 77 -10.00 -10.93 -18.09
C ALA A 77 -9.39 -11.94 -17.11
N GLU A 78 -8.29 -12.57 -17.50
CA GLU A 78 -7.48 -13.45 -16.66
C GLU A 78 -6.68 -12.62 -15.66
N ARG A 79 -6.56 -13.16 -14.45
CA ARG A 79 -5.73 -12.59 -13.39
C ARG A 79 -4.97 -13.70 -12.72
N ALA A 80 -3.66 -13.53 -12.63
CA ALA A 80 -2.81 -14.32 -11.76
C ALA A 80 -1.81 -13.37 -11.11
N THR A 81 -1.99 -13.15 -9.81
CA THR A 81 -1.17 -12.21 -9.04
C THR A 81 -0.64 -12.90 -7.81
N LEU A 82 0.69 -12.97 -7.66
CA LEU A 82 1.32 -13.40 -6.42
C LEU A 82 1.48 -12.20 -5.49
N TRP A 83 1.29 -12.39 -4.20
CA TRP A 83 1.46 -11.33 -3.21
C TRP A 83 2.04 -11.84 -1.91
N GLY A 84 2.73 -10.95 -1.20
CA GLY A 84 3.27 -11.18 0.13
C GLY A 84 3.22 -9.89 0.95
N LYS A 85 3.02 -10.02 2.25
CA LYS A 85 2.96 -8.89 3.19
C LYS A 85 3.55 -9.29 4.54
N LEU A 86 4.41 -8.44 5.07
CA LEU A 86 4.92 -8.45 6.43
C LEU A 86 4.43 -7.18 7.12
N ALA A 87 3.78 -7.31 8.27
CA ALA A 87 3.32 -6.16 9.04
C ALA A 87 3.64 -6.33 10.53
N ASP A 88 4.07 -5.25 11.15
CA ASP A 88 4.22 -5.15 12.60
C ASP A 88 3.34 -4.00 13.09
N GLU A 89 2.58 -4.24 14.15
CA GLU A 89 1.73 -3.24 14.77
C GLU A 89 1.90 -3.29 16.28
N ASN A 90 2.33 -2.16 16.85
CA ASN A 90 2.50 -1.98 18.28
C ASN A 90 1.49 -0.94 18.77
N VAL A 91 0.62 -1.35 19.69
CA VAL A 91 -0.43 -0.52 20.28
C VAL A 91 -0.20 -0.38 21.76
N THR A 92 -0.07 0.86 22.22
CA THR A 92 -0.10 1.26 23.63
C THR A 92 -1.28 2.21 23.85
N PRO A 93 -1.70 2.46 25.10
CA PRO A 93 -2.78 3.42 25.38
C PRO A 93 -2.54 4.82 24.79
N ALA A 94 -1.28 5.23 24.63
CA ALA A 94 -0.92 6.58 24.17
C ALA A 94 -0.33 6.61 22.75
N SER A 95 -0.09 5.47 22.10
CA SER A 95 0.58 5.41 20.80
C SER A 95 0.20 4.16 20.01
N ARG A 96 0.06 4.31 18.70
CA ARG A 96 -0.01 3.20 17.74
C ARG A 96 1.09 3.38 16.71
N ALA A 97 1.94 2.38 16.53
CA ALA A 97 2.95 2.35 15.48
C ALA A 97 2.68 1.16 14.57
N ARG A 98 2.77 1.37 13.25
CA ARG A 98 2.61 0.32 12.26
C ARG A 98 3.74 0.39 11.23
N GLN A 99 4.25 -0.76 10.85
CA GLN A 99 5.24 -0.93 9.79
C GLN A 99 4.74 -2.02 8.85
N GLU A 100 4.90 -1.82 7.55
CA GLU A 100 4.42 -2.77 6.56
C GLU A 100 5.37 -2.83 5.37
N VAL A 101 5.65 -4.06 4.92
CA VAL A 101 6.30 -4.37 3.67
C VAL A 101 5.36 -5.24 2.87
N ALA A 102 5.01 -4.83 1.65
CA ALA A 102 4.14 -5.60 0.78
C ALA A 102 4.75 -5.71 -0.61
N VAL A 103 4.67 -6.90 -1.20
CA VAL A 103 5.08 -7.17 -2.57
C VAL A 103 3.91 -7.77 -3.33
N ARG A 104 3.77 -7.39 -4.60
CA ARG A 104 2.78 -7.95 -5.50
C ARG A 104 3.37 -8.10 -6.90
N VAL A 105 3.09 -9.20 -7.57
CA VAL A 105 3.58 -9.51 -8.91
C VAL A 105 2.42 -10.06 -9.74
N ASP A 106 2.02 -9.36 -10.79
CA ASP A 106 1.12 -9.85 -11.82
C ASP A 106 1.93 -10.69 -12.81
N THR A 107 1.70 -12.00 -12.78
CA THR A 107 2.50 -12.97 -13.56
C THR A 107 2.10 -12.99 -15.03
N LEU A 108 0.86 -12.58 -15.36
CA LEU A 108 0.37 -12.54 -16.74
C LEU A 108 0.88 -11.29 -17.45
N ARG A 109 0.86 -10.15 -16.75
CA ARG A 109 1.22 -8.84 -17.32
C ARG A 109 2.71 -8.49 -17.13
N GLY A 110 3.42 -9.27 -16.31
CA GLY A 110 4.83 -9.03 -16.02
C GLY A 110 5.07 -7.70 -15.30
N SER A 111 4.15 -7.31 -14.43
CA SER A 111 4.26 -6.10 -13.60
C SER A 111 4.39 -6.45 -12.13
N GLY A 112 5.08 -5.62 -11.36
CA GLY A 112 5.26 -5.82 -9.94
C GLY A 112 5.30 -4.51 -9.16
N THR A 113 4.96 -4.59 -7.89
CA THR A 113 5.00 -3.45 -6.96
C THR A 113 5.59 -3.90 -5.63
N LEU A 114 6.50 -3.10 -5.09
CA LEU A 114 6.97 -3.19 -3.71
C LEU A 114 6.49 -1.95 -2.96
N LEU A 115 5.94 -2.14 -1.78
CA LEU A 115 5.50 -1.07 -0.87
C LEU A 115 6.22 -1.26 0.47
N LEU A 116 6.81 -0.18 0.96
CA LEU A 116 7.36 -0.07 2.30
C LEU A 116 6.64 1.11 2.94
N SER A 117 5.98 0.89 4.08
CA SER A 117 5.28 1.97 4.78
C SER A 117 5.48 1.90 6.28
N ARG A 118 5.44 3.07 6.91
CA ARG A 118 5.49 3.22 8.36
C ARG A 118 4.56 4.34 8.76
N SER A 119 3.71 4.08 9.75
CA SER A 119 2.88 5.09 10.40
C SER A 119 3.07 5.06 11.90
N ARG A 120 2.89 6.22 12.53
CA ARG A 120 2.86 6.35 13.99
C ARG A 120 1.83 7.40 14.36
N ASN A 121 0.86 7.02 15.17
CA ASN A 121 -0.06 7.93 15.83
C ASN A 121 0.27 7.95 17.32
N PHE A 122 0.28 9.10 17.96
CA PHE A 122 0.54 9.22 19.38
C PHE A 122 -0.05 10.50 19.96
N ILE A 123 -0.45 10.42 21.23
CA ILE A 123 -0.89 11.57 22.02
C ILE A 123 0.37 12.37 22.33
N PHE A 124 0.50 13.55 21.74
CA PHE A 124 1.64 14.45 21.96
C PHE A 124 1.49 15.23 23.27
N SER A 125 0.26 15.67 23.56
CA SER A 125 -0.14 16.30 24.83
C SER A 125 -1.63 16.05 25.10
N GLU A 126 -2.14 16.49 26.25
CA GLU A 126 -3.57 16.33 26.62
C GLU A 126 -4.55 16.86 25.56
N ASN A 127 -4.11 17.79 24.72
CA ASN A 127 -4.95 18.48 23.75
C ASN A 127 -4.46 18.33 22.30
N LEU A 128 -3.45 17.49 22.05
CA LEU A 128 -2.82 17.35 20.75
C LEU A 128 -2.42 15.91 20.47
N ASP A 129 -2.99 15.35 19.42
CA ASP A 129 -2.53 14.09 18.83
C ASP A 129 -1.70 14.37 17.58
N MET A 130 -0.70 13.52 17.34
CA MET A 130 0.17 13.61 16.18
C MET A 130 0.21 12.29 15.44
N GLU A 131 -0.01 12.36 14.13
CA GLU A 131 0.15 11.26 13.20
C GLU A 131 1.29 11.56 12.22
N LEU A 132 2.22 10.62 12.09
CA LEU A 132 3.31 10.63 11.14
C LEU A 132 3.14 9.43 10.20
N SER A 133 3.28 9.65 8.91
CA SER A 133 3.29 8.57 7.93
C SER A 133 4.40 8.76 6.90
N ARG A 134 4.98 7.64 6.48
CA ARG A 134 6.00 7.56 5.43
C ARG A 134 5.71 6.34 4.58
N ALA A 135 5.82 6.50 3.27
CA ALA A 135 5.66 5.40 2.33
C ALA A 135 6.64 5.53 1.16
N LEU A 136 7.10 4.38 0.70
CA LEU A 136 7.92 4.20 -0.48
C LEU A 136 7.27 3.09 -1.31
N SER A 137 6.90 3.40 -2.55
CA SER A 137 6.41 2.42 -3.50
C SER A 137 7.31 2.38 -4.72
N VAL A 138 7.68 1.17 -5.14
CA VAL A 138 8.42 0.94 -6.38
C VAL A 138 7.55 0.09 -7.27
N GLY A 139 7.30 0.55 -8.49
CA GLY A 139 6.51 -0.17 -9.48
C GLY A 139 7.35 -0.52 -10.70
N TYR A 140 7.01 -1.63 -11.35
CA TYR A 140 7.55 -1.99 -12.66
C TYR A 140 6.42 -2.56 -13.51
N ALA A 141 6.33 -2.16 -14.77
CA ALA A 141 5.39 -2.72 -15.73
C ALA A 141 6.08 -2.98 -17.07
N LYS A 142 6.14 -4.25 -17.48
CA LYS A 142 6.77 -4.65 -18.75
C LYS A 142 6.10 -4.03 -19.97
N ALA A 143 4.78 -3.84 -19.92
CA ALA A 143 3.97 -3.34 -21.04
C ALA A 143 4.25 -1.87 -21.38
N ASP A 144 4.71 -1.06 -20.44
CA ASP A 144 4.76 0.39 -20.62
C ASP A 144 6.06 0.90 -21.28
N THR A 145 7.08 0.06 -21.49
CA THR A 145 8.46 0.48 -21.90
C THR A 145 9.07 1.61 -21.06
N ARG A 146 8.42 2.00 -19.97
CA ARG A 146 8.84 3.05 -19.05
C ARG A 146 9.82 2.49 -18.03
N PRO A 147 10.71 3.34 -17.49
CA PRO A 147 11.48 3.00 -16.29
C PRO A 147 10.55 2.56 -15.15
N ALA A 148 11.09 1.82 -14.20
CA ALA A 148 10.39 1.54 -12.94
C ALA A 148 9.86 2.85 -12.33
N SER A 149 8.63 2.85 -11.81
CA SER A 149 8.09 4.01 -11.09
C SER A 149 8.58 4.00 -9.65
N LEU A 150 8.78 5.20 -9.11
CA LEU A 150 9.22 5.40 -7.73
C LEU A 150 8.35 6.48 -7.09
N ASP A 151 7.57 6.11 -6.08
CA ASP A 151 6.73 7.03 -5.33
C ASP A 151 7.20 7.07 -3.88
N VAL A 152 7.58 8.26 -3.41
CA VAL A 152 7.99 8.52 -2.04
C VAL A 152 7.00 9.50 -1.44
N SER A 153 6.52 9.26 -0.22
CA SER A 153 5.71 10.24 0.49
C SER A 153 6.00 10.28 1.98
N GLN A 154 5.85 11.48 2.54
CA GLN A 154 5.90 11.74 3.97
C GLN A 154 4.76 12.67 4.33
N ALA A 155 4.08 12.41 5.44
CA ALA A 155 3.05 13.30 5.94
C ALA A 155 3.10 13.39 7.47
N ILE A 156 2.69 14.56 7.96
CA ILE A 156 2.40 14.84 9.35
C ILE A 156 0.97 15.36 9.44
N LYS A 157 0.26 14.94 10.47
CA LYS A 157 -1.07 15.45 10.82
C LYS A 157 -1.12 15.71 12.31
N LEU A 158 -1.53 16.92 12.66
CA LEU A 158 -1.76 17.41 14.01
C LEU A 158 -3.26 17.47 14.22
N ILE A 159 -3.76 16.90 15.30
CA ILE A 159 -5.19 16.84 15.62
C ILE A 159 -5.38 17.46 16.98
N TYR A 160 -6.26 18.45 17.08
CA TYR A 160 -6.67 19.09 18.32
C TYR A 160 -8.06 18.59 18.69
N PRO A 161 -8.19 17.53 19.51
CA PRO A 161 -9.46 16.84 19.69
C PRO A 161 -10.56 17.74 20.24
N TRP A 162 -10.20 18.64 21.16
CA TRP A 162 -11.13 19.55 21.82
C TRP A 162 -11.77 20.60 20.90
N THR A 163 -11.08 21.00 19.81
CA THR A 163 -11.66 21.91 18.79
C THR A 163 -12.20 21.16 17.57
N GLY A 164 -11.96 19.85 17.48
CA GLY A 164 -12.22 19.09 16.24
C GLY A 164 -11.39 19.57 15.05
N THR A 165 -10.28 20.29 15.27
CA THR A 165 -9.41 20.81 14.20
C THR A 165 -8.29 19.82 13.91
N ALA A 166 -7.95 19.65 12.64
CA ALA A 166 -6.73 18.97 12.22
C ALA A 166 -5.99 19.78 11.16
N LEU A 167 -4.66 19.79 11.28
CA LEU A 167 -3.74 20.39 10.33
C LEU A 167 -2.87 19.27 9.77
N SER A 168 -2.64 19.26 8.47
CA SER A 168 -1.77 18.26 7.84
C SER A 168 -0.86 18.88 6.80
N ALA A 169 0.32 18.31 6.69
CA ALA A 169 1.30 18.62 5.67
C ALA A 169 1.80 17.31 5.06
N ARG A 170 1.85 17.26 3.74
CA ARG A 170 2.34 16.11 2.96
C ARG A 170 3.33 16.59 1.92
N GLY A 171 4.42 15.84 1.77
CA GLY A 171 5.31 15.92 0.62
C GLY A 171 5.33 14.58 -0.10
N ALA A 172 5.33 14.60 -1.42
CA ALA A 172 5.46 13.39 -2.24
C ALA A 172 6.34 13.66 -3.46
N VAL A 173 7.11 12.65 -3.85
CA VAL A 173 7.83 12.60 -5.12
C VAL A 173 7.23 11.43 -5.89
N THR A 174 6.83 11.66 -7.13
CA THR A 174 6.28 10.61 -8.00
C THR A 174 7.12 10.41 -9.24
N ASP A 175 7.20 9.16 -9.70
CA ASP A 175 8.00 8.71 -10.83
C ASP A 175 9.52 8.97 -10.68
N THR A 176 10.31 8.32 -11.53
CA THR A 176 11.77 8.48 -11.62
C THR A 176 12.22 9.86 -12.10
N ARG A 177 11.33 10.63 -12.73
CA ARG A 177 11.60 12.01 -13.15
C ARG A 177 11.59 13.00 -11.98
N GLY A 178 11.02 12.61 -10.84
CA GLY A 178 11.08 13.39 -9.60
C GLY A 178 10.04 14.49 -9.51
N ASP A 179 8.82 14.25 -10.02
CA ASP A 179 7.73 15.22 -9.89
C ASP A 179 7.38 15.38 -8.41
N PHE A 180 7.81 16.51 -7.83
CA PHE A 180 7.61 16.81 -6.42
C PHE A 180 6.31 17.57 -6.22
N SER A 181 5.51 17.10 -5.27
CA SER A 181 4.29 17.76 -4.83
C SER A 181 4.28 17.95 -3.32
N THR A 182 3.69 19.05 -2.88
CA THR A 182 3.45 19.38 -1.48
C THR A 182 1.98 19.70 -1.28
N THR A 183 1.43 19.34 -0.13
CA THR A 183 0.04 19.66 0.19
C THR A 183 -0.07 20.07 1.64
N LEU A 184 -0.71 21.20 1.89
CA LEU A 184 -1.11 21.65 3.21
C LEU A 184 -2.62 21.56 3.29
N ALA A 185 -3.17 21.02 4.36
CA ALA A 185 -4.61 20.96 4.55
C ALA A 185 -5.01 21.23 6.00
N ILE A 186 -6.15 21.90 6.15
CA ILE A 186 -6.85 22.11 7.40
C ILE A 186 -8.23 21.48 7.30
N SER A 187 -8.68 20.85 8.37
CA SER A 187 -10.06 20.39 8.52
C SER A 187 -10.56 20.74 9.89
N GLN A 188 -11.82 21.16 10.00
CA GLN A 188 -12.46 21.50 11.25
C GLN A 188 -13.88 20.94 11.28
N ASN A 189 -14.18 20.18 12.32
CA ASN A 189 -15.56 19.81 12.63
C ASN A 189 -16.23 21.00 13.34
N ILE A 190 -17.06 21.72 12.60
CA ILE A 190 -17.78 22.90 13.13
C ILE A 190 -18.94 22.45 14.01
N LEU A 191 -19.66 21.42 13.55
CA LEU A 191 -20.74 20.74 14.28
C LEU A 191 -20.59 19.23 14.10
N PRO A 192 -21.24 18.39 14.93
CA PRO A 192 -21.17 16.92 14.80
C PRO A 192 -21.55 16.38 13.41
N ASN A 193 -22.29 17.17 12.63
CA ASN A 193 -22.76 16.86 11.29
C ASN A 193 -22.26 17.85 10.21
N LEU A 194 -21.35 18.78 10.55
CA LEU A 194 -20.82 19.78 9.63
C LEU A 194 -19.30 19.82 9.71
N ASP A 195 -18.64 19.44 8.63
CA ASP A 195 -17.19 19.53 8.50
C ASP A 195 -16.79 20.49 7.38
N LEU A 196 -15.80 21.34 7.68
CA LEU A 196 -15.15 22.21 6.73
C LEU A 196 -13.72 21.69 6.53
N SER A 197 -13.27 21.67 5.29
CA SER A 197 -11.88 21.37 4.94
C SER A 197 -11.38 22.31 3.85
N ALA A 198 -10.11 22.63 3.90
CA ALA A 198 -9.41 23.38 2.87
C ALA A 198 -8.03 22.75 2.66
N SER A 199 -7.59 22.68 1.41
CA SER A 199 -6.26 22.18 1.06
C SER A 199 -5.63 23.05 -0.02
N LEU A 200 -4.30 23.11 0.00
CA LEU A 200 -3.48 23.83 -0.95
C LEU A 200 -2.35 22.91 -1.39
N THR A 201 -2.33 22.58 -2.68
CA THR A 201 -1.28 21.81 -3.34
C THR A 201 -0.28 22.75 -3.98
N ASP A 202 1.00 22.45 -3.80
CA ASP A 202 2.17 23.20 -4.27
C ASP A 202 2.13 24.71 -3.93
N PRO A 203 1.95 25.07 -2.65
CA PRO A 203 1.78 26.46 -2.20
C PRO A 203 2.93 27.39 -2.60
N ILE A 204 4.14 26.84 -2.77
CA ILE A 204 5.37 27.58 -3.10
C ILE A 204 5.72 27.53 -4.59
N SER A 205 4.95 26.82 -5.42
CA SER A 205 5.18 26.71 -6.86
C SER A 205 4.25 27.65 -7.65
N SER A 206 4.56 27.84 -8.93
CA SER A 206 3.67 28.56 -9.87
C SER A 206 2.38 27.79 -10.20
N GLY A 207 2.32 26.48 -9.92
CA GLY A 207 1.19 25.58 -10.20
C GLY A 207 0.23 25.38 -9.02
N LYS A 208 0.18 26.31 -8.08
CA LYS A 208 -0.63 26.20 -6.86
C LYS A 208 -2.11 25.93 -7.16
N THR A 209 -2.68 24.95 -6.46
CA THR A 209 -4.09 24.57 -6.59
C THR A 209 -4.73 24.50 -5.22
N GLY A 210 -5.88 25.16 -5.04
CA GLY A 210 -6.64 25.15 -3.78
C GLY A 210 -7.96 24.41 -3.91
N ASP A 211 -8.35 23.69 -2.87
CA ASP A 211 -9.68 23.06 -2.72
C ASP A 211 -10.29 23.49 -1.39
N VAL A 212 -11.58 23.80 -1.39
CA VAL A 212 -12.36 24.07 -0.17
C VAL A 212 -13.63 23.25 -0.24
N ARG A 213 -13.90 22.49 0.81
CA ARG A 213 -15.03 21.57 0.88
C ARG A 213 -15.77 21.71 2.19
N LEU A 214 -17.07 21.95 2.09
CA LEU A 214 -18.02 21.89 3.19
C LEU A 214 -18.88 20.64 3.01
N ARG A 215 -18.98 19.81 4.04
CA ARG A 215 -19.79 18.59 4.01
C ARG A 215 -20.74 18.59 5.20
N TYR A 216 -21.99 18.29 4.90
CA TYR A 216 -23.09 18.23 5.86
C TYR A 216 -23.77 16.87 5.77
N GLN A 217 -23.99 16.21 6.91
CA GLN A 217 -24.59 14.87 6.98
C GLN A 217 -25.92 14.90 7.73
N VAL A 218 -26.97 14.35 7.12
CA VAL A 218 -28.27 14.13 7.76
C VAL A 218 -28.44 12.63 7.98
N ARG A 219 -28.78 12.25 9.20
CA ARG A 219 -29.22 10.89 9.53
C ARG A 219 -30.74 10.93 9.74
N TRP A 220 -31.45 10.05 9.05
CA TRP A 220 -32.89 9.80 9.23
C TRP A 220 -33.11 8.33 9.56
#